data_AF-A0A8T6NL20-F1
#
_entry.id   AF-A0A8T6NL20-F1
#
_cell.length_a   1.000
_cell.length_b   1.000
_cell.length_c   1.000
_cell.angle_alpha   90.00
_cell.angle_beta   90.00
_cell.angle_gamma   90.00
#
_symmetry.space_group_name_H-M   'P 1'
#
loop_
_entity.id
_entity.type
_entity.pdbx_description
1 polymer ?
#
loop_
_entity_poly.entity_id
_entity_poly.type
_entity_poly.pdbx_seq_one_letter_code
_entity_poly.pdbx_strand_id
1 'polypeptide(L)' 'MYWRRRIGFAMLVIFLPVNAPLFLLALEAMDIGVSRPDWFVGLSFLILFSVGGILAFMPRISLWRLFHDGSQP' A
#
# COMPACT_ATOMS: atom_id res chain seq x y z
N MET A 1 -10.89 -8.64 12.40
CA MET A 1 -10.73 -9.27 11.06
C MET A 1 -11.03 -8.31 9.91
N TYR A 2 -12.14 -7.56 9.94
CA TYR A 2 -12.54 -6.65 8.85
C TYR A 2 -11.68 -5.37 8.71
N TRP A 3 -11.12 -4.85 9.80
CA TRP A 3 -10.40 -3.57 9.79
C TRP A 3 -9.11 -3.59 8.96
N ARG A 4 -8.29 -4.65 9.06
CA ARG A 4 -7.08 -4.78 8.22
C ARG A 4 -7.41 -4.72 6.73
N ARG A 5 -8.48 -5.42 6.35
CA ARG A 5 -8.94 -5.48 4.96
C ARG A 5 -9.48 -4.13 4.49
N ARG A 6 -10.27 -3.44 5.32
CA ARG A 6 -10.76 -2.09 5.06
C ARG A 6 -9.62 -1.08 4.89
N ILE A 7 -8.61 -1.13 5.76
CA ILE A 7 -7.42 -0.28 5.67
C ILE A 7 -6.64 -0.58 4.38
N GLY A 8 -6.47 -1.86 4.02
CA GLY A 8 -5.81 -2.25 2.78
C GLY A 8 -6.55 -1.73 1.54
N PHE A 9 -7.88 -1.87 1.49
CA PHE A 9 -8.67 -1.30 0.39
C PHE A 9 -8.63 0.22 0.35
N ALA A 10 -8.68 0.90 1.49
CA ALA A 10 -8.52 2.35 1.56
C ALA A 10 -7.14 2.78 1.03
N MET A 11 -6.08 2.09 1.41
CA MET A 11 -4.73 2.34 0.89
C MET A 11 -4.64 2.15 -0.63
N LEU A 12 -5.28 1.10 -1.18
CA LEU A 12 -5.31 0.88 -2.63
C LEU A 12 -5.96 2.04 -3.37
N VAL A 13 -7.10 2.55 -2.88
CA VAL A 13 -7.83 3.64 -3.55
C VAL A 13 -7.10 4.98 -3.40
N ILE A 14 -6.58 5.28 -2.20
CA ILE A 14 -5.92 6.56 -1.91
C ILE A 14 -4.58 6.65 -2.63
N PHE A 15 -3.76 5.60 -2.57
CA PHE A 15 -2.40 5.60 -3.12
C PHE A 15 -2.33 5.02 -4.53
N LEU A 16 -3.43 5.06 -5.29
CA LEU A 16 -3.41 4.66 -6.69
C LEU A 16 -2.34 5.49 -7.44
N PRO A 17 -1.49 4.90 -8.30
CA PRO A 17 -0.39 5.64 -8.93
C PRO A 17 -0.83 6.88 -9.72
N VAL A 18 -2.05 6.85 -10.27
CA VAL A 18 -2.66 8.00 -10.97
C VAL A 18 -2.93 9.20 -10.05
N ASN A 19 -3.00 8.99 -8.74
CA ASN A 19 -3.20 10.05 -7.75
C ASN A 19 -1.88 10.75 -7.37
N ALA A 20 -0.71 10.20 -7.73
CA ALA A 20 0.57 10.80 -7.37
C ALA A 20 0.77 12.22 -7.98
N PRO A 21 0.43 12.49 -9.26
CA PRO A 21 0.45 13.85 -9.81
C PRO A 21 -0.53 14.79 -9.11
N LEU A 22 -1.73 14.31 -8.76
CA LEU A 22 -2.71 15.11 -8.01
C LEU A 22 -2.19 15.49 -6.63
N PHE A 23 -1.45 14.59 -5.99
CA PHE A 23 -0.84 14.83 -4.69
C PHE A 23 0.29 15.87 -4.78
N LEU A 24 1.14 15.80 -5.81
CA LEU A 24 2.15 16.82 -6.08
C LEU A 24 1.52 18.20 -6.30
N LEU A 25 0.45 18.27 -7.09
CA LEU A 25 -0.26 19.52 -7.37
C LEU A 25 -0.92 20.09 -6.11
N ALA A 26 -1.46 19.22 -5.24
CA ALA A 26 -1.98 19.64 -3.94
C ALA A 26 -0.89 20.19 -3.00
N LEU A 27 0.31 19.59 -2.99
CA LEU A 27 1.44 20.08 -2.20
C LEU A 27 1.94 21.43 -2.71
N GLU A 28 2.02 21.60 -4.04
CA GLU A 28 2.36 22.86 -4.67
C GLU A 28 1.33 23.95 -4.34
N ALA A 29 0.03 23.62 -4.37
CA ALA A 29 -1.04 24.54 -3.97
C ALA A 29 -0.99 24.93 -2.48
N MET A 30 -0.34 24.13 -1.63
CA MET A 30 -0.13 24.41 -0.22
C MET A 30 1.19 25.16 0.06
N ASP A 31 1.92 25.57 -0.98
CA ASP A 31 3.26 26.19 -0.90
C ASP A 31 4.29 25.30 -0.17
N ILE A 32 4.05 23.98 -0.18
CA ILE A 32 4.97 22.99 0.40
C ILE A 32 5.93 22.56 -0.70
N GLY A 33 7.09 23.21 -0.73
CA GLY A 33 8.18 22.84 -1.63
C GLY A 33 8.66 21.41 -1.38
N VAL A 34 8.36 20.50 -2.30
CA VAL A 34 8.90 19.14 -2.27
C VAL A 34 10.34 19.21 -2.78
N SER A 35 11.33 19.21 -1.88
CA SER A 35 12.76 19.18 -2.26
C SER A 35 13.22 17.84 -2.86
N ARG A 36 12.30 16.93 -3.20
CA ARG A 36 12.58 15.61 -3.77
C ARG A 36 12.08 15.56 -5.21
N PRO A 37 12.74 14.79 -6.08
CA PRO A 37 12.30 14.66 -7.46
C PRO A 37 10.95 13.94 -7.56
N ASP A 38 10.11 14.33 -8.51
CA ASP A 38 8.71 13.87 -8.66
C ASP A 38 8.56 12.35 -8.76
N TRP A 39 9.53 11.68 -9.39
CA TRP A 39 9.55 10.22 -9.50
C TRP A 39 9.59 9.53 -8.13
N PHE A 40 10.15 10.19 -7.11
CA PHE A 40 10.21 9.66 -5.74
C PHE A 40 8.81 9.59 -5.12
N VAL A 41 7.94 10.56 -5.42
CA VAL A 41 6.55 10.56 -4.93
C VAL A 41 5.74 9.47 -5.63
N GLY A 42 5.91 9.32 -6.94
CA GLY A 42 5.32 8.21 -7.69
C GLY A 42 5.77 6.83 -7.17
N LEU A 43 7.07 6.65 -6.91
CA LEU A 43 7.62 5.43 -6.32
C LEU A 43 7.03 5.16 -4.92
N SER A 44 6.89 6.20 -4.09
CA SER A 44 6.30 6.08 -2.76
C SER A 44 4.84 5.61 -2.85
N PHE A 45 4.04 6.19 -3.77
CA PHE A 45 2.67 5.76 -4.01
C PHE A 45 2.60 4.30 -4.45
N LEU A 46 3.50 3.87 -5.35
CA LEU A 46 3.58 2.47 -5.80
C LEU A 46 3.87 1.51 -4.64
N ILE A 47 4.80 1.87 -3.74
CA ILE A 47 5.12 1.06 -2.56
C ILE A 47 3.91 1.00 -1.62
N LEU A 48 3.28 2.13 -1.30
CA LEU A 48 2.11 2.18 -0.42
C LEU A 48 0.91 1.42 -1.01
N PHE A 49 0.69 1.52 -2.31
CA PHE A 49 -0.32 0.75 -3.04
C PHE A 49 -0.06 -0.75 -2.91
N SER A 50 1.18 -1.18 -3.13
CA SER A 50 1.59 -2.59 -3.02
C SER A 50 1.38 -3.12 -1.60
N VAL A 51 1.77 -2.34 -0.59
CA VAL A 51 1.53 -2.66 0.83
C VAL A 51 0.04 -2.74 1.14
N GLY A 52 -0.77 -1.83 0.61
CA GLY A 52 -2.23 -1.86 0.72
C GLY A 52 -2.84 -3.13 0.13
N GLY A 53 -2.35 -3.56 -1.03
CA GLY A 53 -2.72 -4.81 -1.70
C GLY A 53 -2.40 -6.03 -0.85
N ILE A 54 -1.17 -6.10 -0.33
CA ILE A 54 -0.78 -7.15 0.62
C ILE A 54 -1.71 -7.12 1.83
N LEU A 55 -2.01 -5.96 2.41
CA LEU A 55 -2.85 -5.89 3.60
C LEU A 55 -4.31 -6.32 3.35
N ALA A 56 -4.84 -6.02 2.15
CA ALA A 56 -6.21 -6.32 1.72
C ALA A 56 -6.41 -7.78 1.28
N PHE A 57 -5.41 -8.38 0.63
CA PHE A 57 -5.53 -9.68 0.00
C PHE A 57 -4.74 -10.79 0.70
N MET A 58 -3.71 -10.46 1.49
CA MET A 58 -2.92 -11.47 2.19
C MET A 58 -3.81 -12.22 3.17
N PRO A 59 -4.07 -13.52 2.92
CA PRO A 59 -4.80 -14.35 3.85
C PRO A 59 -4.03 -14.35 5.17
N ARG A 60 -4.70 -14.52 6.32
CA ARG A 60 -3.99 -14.98 7.53
C ARG A 60 -3.54 -16.42 7.27
N ILE A 61 -2.53 -16.58 6.43
CA ILE A 61 -1.74 -17.77 6.40
C ILE A 61 -1.05 -17.75 7.76
N SER A 62 -1.57 -18.53 8.69
CA SER A 62 -0.80 -18.92 9.85
C SER A 62 0.42 -19.61 9.25
N LEU A 63 1.54 -18.91 9.19
CA LEU A 63 2.81 -19.44 8.69
C LEU A 63 3.09 -20.79 9.39
N TRP A 64 2.72 -20.85 10.67
CA TRP A 64 2.64 -22.07 11.49
C TRP A 64 1.82 -23.22 10.90
N ARG A 65 0.65 -22.97 10.28
CA ARG A 65 -0.17 -24.03 9.64
C ARG A 65 0.48 -24.58 8.36
N LEU A 66 1.10 -23.70 7.56
CA LEU A 66 1.83 -24.13 6.36
C LEU A 66 3.07 -24.98 6.68
N PHE A 67 3.72 -24.73 7.82
CA PHE A 67 4.84 -25.54 8.30
C PHE A 67 4.42 -26.78 9.11
N HIS A 68 3.18 -26.84 9.62
CA HIS A 68 2.71 -27.96 10.44
C HIS A 68 2.04 -29.08 9.62
N ASP A 69 1.59 -28.82 8.38
CA ASP A 69 1.02 -29.84 7.48
C ASP A 69 2.09 -30.67 6.72
N GLY A 70 3.38 -30.45 6.99
CA GLY A 70 4.49 -31.22 6.41
C GLY A 70 4.74 -32.58 7.07
N SER A 71 3.92 -33.00 8.04
CA SER A 71 4.12 -34.24 8.80
C SER A 71 2.84 -35.08 8.90
N GLN A 72 2.23 -35.42 7.77
CA GLN A 72 1.31 -36.56 7.72
C GLN A 72 1.78 -37.54 6.63
N PRO A 73 2.28 -38.75 6.98
CA PRO A 73 2.21 -39.89 6.08
C PRO A 73 0.75 -40.34 5.87
#